data_AF-A0A9W5Y0W5-F1
#
_entry.id   AF-A0A9W5Y0W5-F1
#
_cell.length_a   1.000
_cell.length_b   1.000
_cell.length_c   1.000
_cell.angle_alpha   90.00
_cell.angle_beta   90.00
_cell.angle_gamma   90.00
#
_symmetry.space_group_name_H-M   'P 1'
#
loop_
_entity.id
_entity.type
_entity.pdbx_description
1 polymer ?
#
loop_
_entity_poly.entity_id
_entity_poly.type
_entity_poly.pdbx_seq_one_letter_code
_entity_poly.pdbx_strand_id
1 'polypeptide(L)'
;MENKLILVEGIPGSGKTTTARKIKEKLIAEGKKVVLYEEGMSHPADMSWNAYLSEEEYNNFLSKCLKMWETSEKTISKEELKHRIEIQIRREHNHVILAYTKIDFPEGNYWGLVGEVAAKEICDGRRSLKEFTEIHLRRWESFGEKALLDDNIYIFECAFLQNHIFELLGVYEKSDEAILTYLTNLLNKVKCLNPCIVYIEPVDVEKVIMKAADERKAPNESRKDWIDEIANWVSNTNYGTNHRLAGREGVFSFCKERLRIDKAMIRNLDIPVTLINRD
;
A
#
# COMPACT_ATOMS: atom_id res chain seq x y z
N MET A 1 -2.48 -27.17 -7.34
CA MET A 1 -1.30 -26.54 -6.71
C MET A 1 -1.79 -25.84 -5.44
N GLU A 2 -0.99 -25.82 -4.38
CA GLU A 2 -1.31 -25.04 -3.17
C GLU A 2 -1.13 -23.54 -3.48
N ASN A 3 -2.01 -22.67 -2.98
CA ASN A 3 -1.88 -21.22 -3.18
C ASN A 3 -0.71 -20.70 -2.32
N LYS A 4 0.35 -20.18 -2.94
CA LYS A 4 1.48 -19.54 -2.22
C LYS A 4 1.31 -18.03 -2.07
N LEU A 5 0.37 -17.42 -2.77
CA LEU A 5 0.06 -16.00 -2.68
C LEU A 5 -1.45 -15.79 -2.45
N ILE A 6 -1.79 -15.16 -1.32
CA ILE A 6 -3.15 -14.79 -0.94
C ILE A 6 -3.24 -13.27 -0.94
N LEU A 7 -4.12 -12.73 -1.77
CA LEU A 7 -4.35 -11.29 -1.92
C LEU A 7 -5.61 -10.91 -1.14
N VAL A 8 -5.45 -10.22 -0.02
CA VAL A 8 -6.56 -9.80 0.85
C VAL A 8 -6.96 -8.37 0.49
N GLU A 9 -8.12 -8.24 -0.15
CA GLU A 9 -8.53 -7.02 -0.85
C GLU A 9 -9.92 -6.53 -0.43
N GLY A 10 -10.19 -5.27 -0.71
CA GLY A 10 -11.43 -4.57 -0.35
C GLY A 10 -11.20 -3.09 -0.11
N ILE A 11 -12.27 -2.29 -0.04
CA ILE A 11 -12.18 -0.85 0.18
C ILE A 11 -11.63 -0.50 1.59
N PRO A 12 -11.16 0.74 1.84
CA PRO A 12 -10.78 1.16 3.18
C PRO A 12 -11.88 0.90 4.21
N GLY A 13 -11.50 0.48 5.43
CA GLY A 13 -12.47 0.15 6.49
C GLY A 13 -13.13 -1.23 6.42
N SER A 14 -13.09 -1.93 5.29
CA SER A 14 -13.73 -3.27 5.13
C SER A 14 -13.19 -4.34 6.11
N GLY A 15 -12.04 -4.09 6.74
CA GLY A 15 -11.44 -4.98 7.73
C GLY A 15 -10.53 -6.05 7.12
N LYS A 16 -9.84 -5.68 6.05
CA LYS A 16 -8.74 -6.45 5.44
C LYS A 16 -7.70 -6.89 6.46
N THR A 17 -7.14 -5.96 7.24
CA THR A 17 -6.10 -6.25 8.26
C THR A 17 -6.53 -7.35 9.22
N THR A 18 -7.75 -7.24 9.77
CA THR A 18 -8.31 -8.27 10.67
C THR A 18 -8.42 -9.62 9.98
N THR A 19 -8.84 -9.64 8.72
CA THR A 19 -9.01 -10.88 7.94
C THR A 19 -7.67 -11.49 7.59
N ALA A 20 -6.70 -10.69 7.14
CA ALA A 20 -5.34 -11.12 6.81
C ALA A 20 -4.63 -11.74 8.02
N ARG A 21 -4.76 -11.13 9.20
CA ARG A 21 -4.25 -11.68 10.47
C ARG A 21 -4.90 -13.02 10.83
N LYS A 22 -6.23 -13.14 10.71
CA LYS A 22 -6.94 -14.41 10.95
C LYS A 22 -6.52 -15.53 9.99
N ILE A 23 -6.32 -15.21 8.71
CA ILE A 23 -5.81 -16.17 7.72
C ILE A 23 -4.41 -16.64 8.13
N LYS A 24 -3.53 -15.70 8.50
CA LYS A 24 -2.19 -16.00 8.99
C LYS A 24 -2.22 -16.94 10.20
N GLU A 25 -3.01 -16.61 11.22
CA GLU A 25 -3.15 -17.41 12.45
C GLU A 25 -3.63 -18.84 12.14
N LYS A 26 -4.63 -18.97 11.28
CA LYS A 26 -5.16 -20.29 10.88
C LYS A 26 -4.11 -21.13 10.16
N LEU A 27 -3.42 -20.57 9.16
CA LEU A 27 -2.40 -21.29 8.41
C LEU A 27 -1.20 -21.70 9.28
N ILE A 28 -0.80 -20.85 10.24
CA ILE A 28 0.24 -21.19 11.22
C ILE A 28 -0.22 -22.36 12.11
N ALA A 29 -1.48 -22.35 12.56
CA ALA A 29 -2.04 -23.45 13.35
C ALA A 29 -2.08 -24.78 12.56
N GLU A 30 -2.16 -24.71 11.23
CA GLU A 30 -2.06 -25.85 10.31
C GLU A 30 -0.60 -26.25 9.99
N GLY A 31 0.39 -25.62 10.64
CA GLY A 31 1.81 -25.94 10.49
C GLY A 31 2.47 -25.31 9.25
N LYS A 32 1.82 -24.33 8.61
CA LYS A 32 2.37 -23.63 7.43
C LYS A 32 3.29 -22.48 7.85
N LYS A 33 4.31 -22.20 7.02
CA LYS A 33 5.13 -20.99 7.14
C LYS A 33 4.42 -19.85 6.43
N VAL A 34 4.18 -18.73 7.13
CA VAL A 34 3.37 -17.63 6.60
C VAL A 34 4.04 -16.29 6.83
N VAL A 35 4.11 -15.49 5.77
CA VAL A 35 4.56 -14.09 5.82
C VAL A 35 3.40 -13.19 5.44
N LEU A 36 3.09 -12.22 6.29
CA LEU A 36 2.05 -11.22 6.07
C LEU A 36 2.69 -9.86 5.85
N TYR A 37 2.29 -9.19 4.76
CA TYR A 37 2.62 -7.80 4.49
C TYR A 37 1.36 -6.94 4.64
N GLU A 38 1.32 -6.15 5.71
CA GLU A 38 0.28 -5.16 5.99
C GLU A 38 0.61 -3.82 5.33
N GLU A 39 -0.38 -2.93 5.28
CA GLU A 39 -0.26 -1.60 4.69
C GLU A 39 0.90 -0.78 5.31
N GLY A 40 1.70 -0.17 4.43
CA GLY A 40 2.84 0.67 4.79
C GLY A 40 4.09 -0.08 5.28
N MET A 41 4.11 -1.41 5.26
CA MET A 41 5.35 -2.17 5.49
C MET A 41 6.33 -2.02 4.32
N SER A 42 7.60 -2.38 4.54
CA SER A 42 8.58 -2.60 3.46
C SER A 42 8.15 -3.82 2.63
N HIS A 43 7.27 -3.58 1.66
CA HIS A 43 6.63 -4.61 0.86
C HIS A 43 7.56 -5.08 -0.27
N PRO A 44 7.56 -6.37 -0.66
CA PRO A 44 8.40 -6.87 -1.74
C PRO A 44 7.87 -6.58 -3.16
N ALA A 45 6.70 -5.96 -3.30
CA ALA A 45 5.96 -5.87 -4.56
C ALA A 45 5.23 -4.52 -4.70
N ASP A 46 4.41 -4.16 -3.72
CA ASP A 46 3.77 -2.84 -3.61
C ASP A 46 4.76 -1.74 -3.18
N MET A 47 4.33 -0.49 -3.38
CA MET A 47 5.11 0.73 -3.14
C MET A 47 4.35 1.82 -2.39
N SER A 48 3.13 1.56 -1.92
CA SER A 48 2.36 2.54 -1.17
C SER A 48 3.08 2.92 0.11
N TRP A 49 3.20 4.23 0.39
CA TRP A 49 3.94 4.77 1.54
C TRP A 49 5.44 4.46 1.55
N ASN A 50 6.01 4.14 0.38
CA ASN A 50 7.43 3.85 0.21
C ASN A 50 8.06 4.83 -0.78
N ALA A 51 9.15 5.48 -0.36
CA ALA A 51 9.91 6.35 -1.24
C ALA A 51 10.81 5.56 -2.19
N TYR A 52 10.96 6.06 -3.41
CA TYR A 52 11.79 5.48 -4.46
C TYR A 52 12.98 6.41 -4.74
N LEU A 53 14.08 6.13 -4.05
CA LEU A 53 15.25 6.99 -3.97
C LEU A 53 16.40 6.46 -4.84
N SER A 54 17.21 7.34 -5.40
CA SER A 54 18.57 6.96 -5.81
C SER A 54 19.45 6.69 -4.57
N GLU A 55 20.59 6.01 -4.76
CA GLU A 55 21.57 5.84 -3.68
C GLU A 55 22.07 7.20 -3.13
N GLU A 56 22.20 8.21 -3.98
CA GLU A 56 22.59 9.57 -3.55
C GLU A 56 21.50 10.21 -2.69
N GLU A 57 20.24 10.13 -3.11
CA GLU A 57 19.09 10.67 -2.36
C GLU A 57 18.95 9.98 -1.01
N TYR A 58 19.13 8.67 -0.96
CA TYR A 58 19.14 7.91 0.29
C TYR A 58 20.29 8.35 1.22
N ASN A 59 21.52 8.46 0.69
CA ASN A 59 22.67 8.87 1.50
C ASN A 59 22.50 10.30 2.04
N ASN A 60 21.89 11.20 1.26
CA ASN A 60 21.54 12.54 1.72
C ASN A 60 20.48 12.48 2.84
N PHE A 61 19.41 11.72 2.66
CA PHE A 61 18.40 11.52 3.70
C PHE A 61 19.00 10.97 5.00
N LEU A 62 19.86 9.95 4.91
CA LEU A 62 20.55 9.38 6.06
C LEU A 62 21.44 10.44 6.74
N SER A 63 22.20 11.22 5.96
CA SER A 63 23.02 12.32 6.50
C SER A 63 22.17 13.35 7.26
N LYS A 64 21.01 13.75 6.72
CA LYS A 64 20.07 14.66 7.40
C LYS A 64 19.52 14.07 8.70
N CYS A 65 19.17 12.79 8.71
CA CYS A 65 18.75 12.08 9.92
C CYS A 65 19.84 12.10 10.99
N LEU A 66 21.08 11.79 10.61
CA LEU A 66 22.22 11.77 11.53
C LEU A 66 22.56 13.17 12.07
N LYS A 67 22.44 14.21 11.23
CA LYS A 67 22.62 15.61 11.65
C LYS A 67 21.51 16.06 12.62
N MET A 68 20.27 15.64 12.36
CA MET A 68 19.15 15.91 13.26
C MET A 68 19.38 15.26 14.64
N TRP A 69 19.84 14.00 14.64
CA TRP A 69 20.24 13.30 15.86
C TRP A 69 21.35 14.02 16.64
N GLU A 70 22.33 14.64 15.97
CA GLU A 70 23.41 15.38 16.65
C GLU A 70 22.91 16.54 17.52
N THR A 71 21.79 17.15 17.13
CA THR A 71 21.11 18.24 17.83
C THR A 71 19.93 17.80 18.71
N SER A 72 19.67 16.49 18.79
CA SER A 72 18.55 15.91 19.54
C SER A 72 18.84 15.73 21.03
N GLU A 73 17.84 15.22 21.75
CA GLU A 73 17.97 14.73 23.13
C GLU A 73 18.83 13.45 23.25
N LYS A 74 19.14 12.79 22.11
CA LYS A 74 20.00 11.59 22.03
C LYS A 74 19.55 10.45 22.94
N THR A 75 18.24 10.20 22.95
CA THR A 75 17.61 9.10 23.70
C THR A 75 18.05 7.72 23.20
N ILE A 76 18.54 7.63 21.97
CA ILE A 76 19.17 6.44 21.37
C ILE A 76 20.57 6.78 20.83
N SER A 77 21.41 5.77 20.62
CA SER A 77 22.72 5.97 19.97
C SER A 77 22.59 6.26 18.47
N LYS A 78 23.64 6.82 17.87
CA LYS A 78 23.70 7.08 16.43
C LYS A 78 23.63 5.78 15.62
N GLU A 79 24.25 4.74 16.15
CA GLU A 79 24.27 3.39 15.57
C GLU A 79 22.88 2.75 15.61
N GLU A 80 22.15 2.92 16.72
CA GLU A 80 20.77 2.44 16.85
C GLU A 80 19.85 3.15 15.85
N LEU A 81 19.95 4.48 15.73
CA LEU A 81 19.17 5.21 14.73
C LEU A 81 19.46 4.72 13.31
N LYS A 82 20.74 4.55 12.97
CA LYS A 82 21.16 4.04 11.66
C LYS A 82 20.58 2.65 11.42
N HIS A 83 20.65 1.76 12.41
CA HIS A 83 20.07 0.42 12.32
C HIS A 83 18.57 0.47 12.06
N ARG A 84 17.82 1.30 12.81
CA ARG A 84 16.37 1.49 12.62
C ARG A 84 16.01 1.98 11.22
N ILE A 85 16.83 2.82 10.60
CA ILE A 85 16.64 3.26 9.21
C ILE A 85 16.96 2.11 8.24
N GLU A 86 18.07 1.40 8.46
CA GLU A 86 18.54 0.33 7.58
C GLU A 86 17.58 -0.86 7.49
N ILE A 87 16.85 -1.18 8.56
CA ILE A 87 15.83 -2.24 8.53
C ILE A 87 14.57 -1.86 7.73
N GLN A 88 14.37 -0.57 7.42
CA GLN A 88 13.23 -0.07 6.65
C GLN A 88 13.53 0.09 5.16
N ILE A 89 14.77 -0.18 4.74
CA ILE A 89 15.15 -0.08 3.34
C ILE A 89 15.23 -1.42 2.63
N ARG A 90 14.98 -1.37 1.33
CA ARG A 90 15.28 -2.46 0.40
C ARG A 90 16.03 -1.89 -0.79
N ARG A 91 17.21 -2.44 -1.07
CA ARG A 91 17.99 -2.08 -2.26
C ARG A 91 17.56 -2.95 -3.43
N GLU A 92 17.19 -2.30 -4.52
CA GLU A 92 16.75 -2.95 -5.74
C GLU A 92 17.36 -2.23 -6.95
N HIS A 93 18.23 -2.94 -7.66
CA HIS A 93 18.98 -2.38 -8.79
C HIS A 93 19.75 -1.13 -8.36
N ASN A 94 19.44 0.03 -8.95
CA ASN A 94 20.09 1.32 -8.69
C ASN A 94 19.26 2.22 -7.75
N HIS A 95 18.27 1.66 -7.04
CA HIS A 95 17.37 2.41 -6.18
C HIS A 95 17.27 1.81 -4.78
N VAL A 96 16.95 2.70 -3.83
CA VAL A 96 16.62 2.38 -2.45
C VAL A 96 15.13 2.63 -2.26
N ILE A 97 14.41 1.56 -1.93
CA ILE A 97 13.02 1.63 -1.46
C ILE A 97 13.07 1.91 0.04
N LEU A 98 12.39 2.94 0.52
CA LEU A 98 12.38 3.30 1.93
C LEU A 98 10.96 3.41 2.48
N ALA A 99 10.63 2.54 3.45
CA ALA A 99 9.39 2.60 4.24
C ALA A 99 9.50 3.68 5.32
N TYR A 100 9.55 4.95 4.90
CA TYR A 100 9.90 6.07 5.78
C TYR A 100 8.90 6.28 6.93
N THR A 101 7.63 5.90 6.75
CA THR A 101 6.60 5.98 7.81
C THR A 101 6.81 4.98 8.95
N LYS A 102 7.68 3.98 8.76
CA LYS A 102 8.00 2.93 9.75
C LYS A 102 9.33 3.15 10.46
N ILE A 103 10.04 4.24 10.18
CA ILE A 103 11.24 4.59 10.93
C ILE A 103 10.80 5.04 12.33
N ASP A 104 11.18 4.25 13.35
CA ASP A 104 10.99 4.60 14.75
C ASP A 104 12.04 5.66 15.18
N PHE A 105 11.77 6.90 14.80
CA PHE A 105 12.60 8.06 15.10
C PHE A 105 12.12 8.70 16.41
N PRO A 106 12.93 8.72 17.48
CA PRO A 106 12.48 9.19 18.79
C PRO A 106 12.18 10.70 18.85
N GLU A 107 12.68 11.49 17.92
CA GLU A 107 12.55 12.93 17.90
C GLU A 107 11.30 13.41 17.14
N GLY A 108 10.50 14.26 17.78
CA GLY A 108 9.25 14.78 17.20
C GLY A 108 9.42 15.64 15.93
N ASN A 109 10.63 16.16 15.66
CA ASN A 109 10.95 16.93 14.46
C ASN A 109 11.23 16.06 13.22
N TYR A 110 11.29 14.73 13.35
CA TYR A 110 11.46 13.80 12.23
C TYR A 110 10.51 14.08 11.07
N TRP A 111 9.26 14.43 11.38
CA TRP A 111 8.23 14.74 10.38
C TRP A 111 8.59 15.93 9.47
N GLY A 112 9.51 16.81 9.89
CA GLY A 112 10.06 17.87 9.04
C GLY A 112 10.94 17.36 7.89
N LEU A 113 11.54 16.16 8.01
CA LEU A 113 12.32 15.50 6.96
C LEU A 113 11.47 14.56 6.09
N VAL A 114 10.36 14.06 6.63
CA VAL A 114 9.48 13.10 5.95
C VAL A 114 8.90 13.68 4.65
N GLY A 115 8.57 14.97 4.61
CA GLY A 115 7.98 15.59 3.42
C GLY A 115 8.86 15.49 2.17
N GLU A 116 10.18 15.61 2.31
CA GLU A 116 11.11 15.47 1.17
C GLU A 116 11.14 14.04 0.62
N VAL A 117 11.05 13.05 1.51
CA VAL A 117 11.09 11.63 1.16
C VAL A 117 9.74 11.16 0.61
N ALA A 118 8.63 11.63 1.20
CA ALA A 118 7.28 11.41 0.69
C ALA A 118 7.11 11.98 -0.73
N ALA A 119 7.79 13.08 -1.06
CA ALA A 119 7.81 13.62 -2.42
C ALA A 119 8.52 12.72 -3.45
N LYS A 120 9.19 11.65 -2.99
CA LYS A 120 9.86 10.64 -3.83
C LYS A 120 9.08 9.33 -3.94
N GLU A 121 7.87 9.26 -3.40
CA GLU A 121 6.96 8.14 -3.69
C GLU A 121 6.62 8.05 -5.18
N ILE A 122 6.18 6.87 -5.62
CA ILE A 122 5.77 6.66 -7.01
C ILE A 122 4.26 6.80 -7.23
N CYS A 123 3.48 6.86 -6.15
CA CYS A 123 2.03 7.05 -6.16
C CYS A 123 1.69 8.56 -6.07
N ASP A 124 0.39 8.87 -6.13
CA ASP A 124 -0.20 10.22 -6.18
C ASP A 124 0.29 11.05 -7.38
N GLY A 125 0.51 10.42 -8.53
CA GLY A 125 0.89 11.10 -9.77
C GLY A 125 2.30 11.67 -9.79
N ARG A 126 3.14 11.31 -8.80
CA ARG A 126 4.56 11.70 -8.74
C ARG A 126 5.41 11.06 -9.84
N ARG A 127 4.88 10.02 -10.51
CA ARG A 127 5.50 9.36 -11.66
C ARG A 127 4.53 9.30 -12.82
N SER A 128 5.08 9.19 -14.03
CA SER A 128 4.26 8.89 -15.19
C SER A 128 3.64 7.49 -15.05
N LEU A 129 2.47 7.27 -15.66
CA LEU A 129 1.84 5.95 -15.71
C LEU A 129 2.80 4.86 -16.22
N LYS A 130 3.64 5.21 -17.20
CA LYS A 130 4.63 4.29 -17.77
C LYS A 130 5.64 3.85 -16.70
N GLU A 131 6.25 4.79 -16.00
CA GLU A 131 7.18 4.49 -14.91
C GLU A 131 6.49 3.71 -13.78
N PHE A 132 5.30 4.14 -13.34
CA PHE A 132 4.51 3.44 -12.32
C PHE A 132 4.27 1.98 -12.72
N THR A 133 3.91 1.73 -13.98
CA THR A 133 3.65 0.38 -14.49
C THR A 133 4.91 -0.46 -14.56
N GLU A 134 5.99 0.09 -15.13
CA GLU A 134 7.26 -0.61 -15.27
C GLU A 134 7.89 -0.96 -13.91
N ILE A 135 7.82 -0.07 -12.92
CA ILE A 135 8.32 -0.32 -11.57
C ILE A 135 7.55 -1.46 -10.92
N HIS A 136 6.21 -1.41 -10.91
CA HIS A 136 5.41 -2.46 -10.29
C HIS A 136 5.55 -3.81 -11.00
N LEU A 137 5.57 -3.86 -12.34
CA LEU A 137 5.77 -5.11 -13.07
C LEU A 137 7.10 -5.78 -12.71
N ARG A 138 8.20 -5.01 -12.65
CA ARG A 138 9.51 -5.54 -12.24
C ARG A 138 9.51 -6.05 -10.80
N ARG A 139 8.85 -5.32 -9.89
CA ARG A 139 8.80 -5.71 -8.47
C ARG A 139 7.96 -6.97 -8.25
N TRP A 140 6.81 -7.07 -8.90
CA TRP A 140 5.97 -8.27 -8.88
C TRP A 140 6.69 -9.49 -9.48
N GLU A 141 7.45 -9.31 -10.56
CA GLU A 141 8.30 -10.35 -11.15
C GLU A 141 9.40 -10.80 -10.18
N SER A 142 10.18 -9.85 -9.64
CA SER A 142 11.24 -10.17 -8.66
C SER A 142 10.70 -10.85 -7.39
N PHE A 143 9.51 -10.44 -6.93
CA PHE A 143 8.83 -11.12 -5.84
C PHE A 143 8.46 -12.56 -6.21
N GLY A 144 7.85 -12.77 -7.38
CA GLY A 144 7.50 -14.09 -7.90
C GLY A 144 8.69 -15.05 -7.90
N GLU A 145 9.83 -14.59 -8.43
CA GLU A 145 11.08 -15.36 -8.46
C GLU A 145 11.59 -15.72 -7.06
N LYS A 146 11.60 -14.76 -6.12
CA LYS A 146 12.11 -14.98 -4.76
C LYS A 146 11.19 -15.89 -3.94
N ALA A 147 9.88 -15.71 -4.04
CA ALA A 147 8.88 -16.49 -3.33
C ALA A 147 8.83 -17.96 -3.78
N LEU A 148 9.41 -18.31 -4.93
CA LEU A 148 9.60 -19.69 -5.36
C LEU A 148 10.76 -20.40 -4.63
N LEU A 149 11.68 -19.67 -4.00
CA LEU A 149 12.89 -20.22 -3.38
C LEU A 149 12.68 -20.74 -1.95
N ASP A 150 11.51 -20.51 -1.37
CA ASP A 150 11.15 -20.96 -0.03
C ASP A 150 9.78 -21.64 -0.03
N ASP A 151 9.35 -22.13 1.14
CA ASP A 151 8.04 -22.77 1.32
C ASP A 151 7.01 -21.85 2.00
N ASN A 152 7.23 -20.54 1.99
CA ASN A 152 6.32 -19.60 2.63
C ASN A 152 5.04 -19.44 1.81
N ILE A 153 3.93 -19.30 2.53
CA ILE A 153 2.69 -18.72 2.00
C ILE A 153 2.75 -17.23 2.30
N TYR A 154 2.52 -16.43 1.26
CA TYR A 154 2.54 -14.98 1.31
C TYR A 154 1.12 -14.45 1.35
N ILE A 155 0.85 -13.56 2.31
CA ILE A 155 -0.41 -12.83 2.40
C ILE A 155 -0.08 -11.36 2.17
N PHE A 156 -0.67 -10.79 1.12
CA PHE A 156 -0.59 -9.36 0.86
C PHE A 156 -1.92 -8.71 1.21
N GLU A 157 -1.88 -7.73 2.10
CA GLU A 157 -3.02 -6.85 2.36
C GLU A 157 -2.96 -5.65 1.42
N CYS A 158 -4.06 -5.35 0.72
CA CYS A 158 -4.29 -4.11 -0.05
C CYS A 158 -3.33 -3.82 -1.24
N ALA A 159 -2.39 -4.72 -1.49
CA ALA A 159 -1.27 -4.54 -2.42
C ALA A 159 -1.61 -4.81 -3.90
N PHE A 160 -2.78 -5.39 -4.22
CA PHE A 160 -3.14 -5.79 -5.59
C PHE A 160 -4.31 -4.99 -6.16
N LEU A 161 -5.45 -4.95 -5.47
CA LEU A 161 -6.58 -4.14 -5.91
C LEU A 161 -6.50 -2.75 -5.31
N GLN A 162 -6.49 -2.61 -3.97
CA GLN A 162 -6.64 -1.31 -3.29
C GLN A 162 -5.67 -0.27 -3.86
N ASN A 163 -4.37 -0.47 -3.67
CA ASN A 163 -3.41 0.58 -3.94
C ASN A 163 -3.30 0.91 -5.43
N HIS A 164 -3.31 -0.11 -6.29
CA HIS A 164 -3.23 0.07 -7.74
C HIS A 164 -4.46 0.76 -8.34
N ILE A 165 -5.68 0.36 -7.96
CA ILE A 165 -6.88 0.98 -8.54
C ILE A 165 -7.09 2.39 -7.97
N PHE A 166 -6.65 2.69 -6.73
CA PHE A 166 -6.65 4.08 -6.24
C PHE A 166 -5.87 4.99 -7.20
N GLU A 167 -4.66 4.58 -7.59
CA GLU A 167 -3.84 5.33 -8.53
C GLU A 167 -4.42 5.34 -9.95
N LEU A 168 -4.79 4.16 -10.49
CA LEU A 168 -5.26 4.03 -11.86
C LEU A 168 -6.59 4.74 -12.10
N LEU A 169 -7.53 4.68 -11.15
CA LEU A 169 -8.79 5.41 -11.20
C LEU A 169 -8.58 6.88 -10.88
N GLY A 170 -8.05 7.18 -9.68
CA GLY A 170 -8.01 8.55 -9.16
C GLY A 170 -7.08 9.43 -9.97
N VAL A 171 -5.80 9.03 -10.05
CA VAL A 171 -4.74 9.84 -10.63
C VAL A 171 -4.71 9.72 -12.15
N TYR A 172 -4.70 8.50 -12.69
CA TYR A 172 -4.51 8.29 -14.12
C TYR A 172 -5.82 8.18 -14.93
N GLU A 173 -6.97 8.20 -14.26
CA GLU A 173 -8.32 8.16 -14.84
C GLU A 173 -8.48 7.09 -15.93
N LYS A 174 -8.08 5.87 -15.59
CA LYS A 174 -8.11 4.72 -16.51
C LYS A 174 -9.47 4.04 -16.56
N SER A 175 -9.80 3.55 -17.76
CA SER A 175 -10.98 2.74 -17.99
C SER A 175 -10.83 1.35 -17.35
N ASP A 176 -11.96 0.68 -17.14
CA ASP A 176 -12.02 -0.68 -16.62
C ASP A 176 -11.14 -1.64 -17.43
N GLU A 177 -11.11 -1.53 -18.76
CA GLU A 177 -10.28 -2.39 -19.62
C GLU A 177 -8.79 -2.15 -19.41
N ALA A 178 -8.38 -0.89 -19.25
CA ALA A 178 -6.99 -0.54 -18.98
C ALA A 178 -6.56 -1.02 -17.59
N ILE A 179 -7.43 -0.90 -16.58
CA ILE A 179 -7.19 -1.42 -15.23
C ILE A 179 -7.09 -2.96 -15.25
N LEU A 180 -8.01 -3.64 -15.93
CA LEU A 180 -7.99 -5.10 -16.06
C LEU A 180 -6.71 -5.58 -16.75
N THR A 181 -6.30 -4.91 -17.82
CA THR A 181 -5.06 -5.23 -18.54
C THR A 181 -3.84 -5.08 -17.63
N TYR A 182 -3.79 -3.98 -16.87
CA TYR A 182 -2.72 -3.74 -15.90
C TYR A 182 -2.64 -4.83 -14.82
N LEU A 183 -3.77 -5.13 -14.17
CA LEU A 183 -3.84 -6.12 -13.09
C LEU A 183 -3.54 -7.54 -13.59
N THR A 184 -4.00 -7.88 -14.79
CA THR A 184 -3.68 -9.15 -15.46
C THR A 184 -2.18 -9.28 -15.69
N ASN A 185 -1.52 -8.20 -16.12
CA ASN A 185 -0.07 -8.21 -16.31
C ASN A 185 0.69 -8.42 -14.99
N LEU A 186 0.24 -7.82 -13.88
CA LEU A 186 0.81 -8.09 -12.56
C LEU A 186 0.63 -9.56 -12.14
N LEU A 187 -0.58 -10.12 -12.29
CA LEU A 187 -0.83 -11.53 -11.95
C LEU A 187 0.01 -12.49 -12.79
N ASN A 188 0.21 -12.19 -14.07
CA ASN A 188 1.04 -13.00 -14.95
C ASN A 188 2.49 -13.10 -14.44
N LYS A 189 3.02 -12.07 -13.77
CA LYS A 189 4.36 -12.10 -13.15
C LYS A 189 4.48 -13.03 -11.95
N VAL A 190 3.36 -13.37 -11.31
CA VAL A 190 3.32 -14.24 -10.12
C VAL A 190 2.45 -15.47 -10.30
N LYS A 191 2.08 -15.82 -11.55
CA LYS A 191 1.20 -16.97 -11.86
C LYS A 191 1.75 -18.29 -11.31
N CYS A 192 3.08 -18.42 -11.26
CA CYS A 192 3.78 -19.56 -10.65
C CYS A 192 3.48 -19.77 -9.16
N LEU A 193 3.05 -18.73 -8.44
CA LEU A 193 2.67 -18.80 -7.03
C LEU A 193 1.22 -19.24 -6.82
N ASN A 194 0.48 -19.49 -7.91
CA ASN A 194 -0.94 -19.84 -7.87
C ASN A 194 -1.74 -18.84 -7.00
N PRO A 195 -1.80 -17.54 -7.37
CA PRO A 195 -2.44 -16.52 -6.56
C PRO A 195 -3.95 -16.74 -6.42
N CYS A 196 -4.51 -16.33 -5.29
CA CYS A 196 -5.96 -16.20 -5.10
C CYS A 196 -6.30 -14.89 -4.40
N ILE A 197 -7.55 -14.42 -4.59
CA ILE A 197 -8.08 -13.25 -3.91
C ILE A 197 -9.03 -13.69 -2.79
N VAL A 198 -8.88 -13.09 -1.62
CA VAL A 198 -9.91 -13.02 -0.59
C VAL A 198 -10.42 -11.58 -0.57
N TYR A 199 -11.63 -11.37 -1.10
CA TYR A 199 -12.21 -10.04 -1.22
C TYR A 199 -13.24 -9.83 -0.11
N ILE A 200 -13.07 -8.77 0.67
CA ILE A 200 -14.02 -8.37 1.72
C ILE A 200 -14.97 -7.35 1.14
N GLU A 201 -16.19 -7.81 0.85
CA GLU A 201 -17.26 -6.99 0.29
C GLU A 201 -18.03 -6.28 1.41
N PRO A 202 -18.06 -4.93 1.42
CA PRO A 202 -18.87 -4.19 2.36
C PRO A 202 -20.35 -4.26 1.95
N VAL A 203 -21.25 -4.43 2.92
CA VAL A 203 -22.70 -4.29 2.68
C VAL A 203 -23.08 -2.83 2.41
N ASP A 204 -22.44 -1.90 3.11
CA ASP A 204 -22.67 -0.46 2.99
C ASP A 204 -21.34 0.29 2.99
N VAL A 205 -21.02 0.91 1.84
CA VAL A 205 -19.78 1.67 1.64
C VAL A 205 -19.70 2.85 2.59
N GLU A 206 -20.77 3.62 2.76
CA GLU A 206 -20.75 4.83 3.58
C GLU A 206 -20.54 4.48 5.04
N LYS A 207 -21.27 3.48 5.53
CA LYS A 207 -21.14 2.99 6.91
C LYS A 207 -19.72 2.50 7.20
N VAL A 208 -19.12 1.75 6.27
CA VAL A 208 -17.76 1.22 6.42
C VAL A 208 -16.71 2.32 6.40
N ILE A 209 -16.84 3.32 5.52
CA ILE A 209 -15.93 4.47 5.47
C ILE A 209 -16.09 5.35 6.72
N MET A 210 -17.31 5.58 7.18
CA MET A 210 -17.56 6.36 8.41
C MET A 210 -17.02 5.66 9.65
N LYS A 211 -17.17 4.33 9.74
CA LYS A 211 -16.54 3.55 10.81
C LYS A 211 -15.01 3.69 10.78
N ALA A 212 -14.39 3.60 9.60
CA ALA A 212 -12.96 3.80 9.46
C ALA A 212 -12.53 5.24 9.84
N ALA A 213 -13.35 6.24 9.51
CA ALA A 213 -13.12 7.62 9.91
C ALA A 213 -13.14 7.79 11.44
N ASP A 214 -14.11 7.15 12.12
CA ASP A 214 -14.22 7.21 13.58
C ASP A 214 -13.06 6.49 14.30
N GLU A 215 -12.59 5.36 13.75
CA GLU A 215 -11.45 4.60 14.28
C GLU A 215 -10.10 5.30 14.04
N ARG A 216 -10.03 6.22 13.08
CA ARG A 216 -8.79 6.86 12.61
C ARG A 216 -8.83 8.38 12.77
N LYS A 217 -9.43 8.85 13.86
CA LYS A 217 -9.38 10.26 14.25
C LYS A 217 -7.96 10.68 14.60
N ALA A 218 -7.65 11.93 14.27
CA ALA A 218 -6.39 12.52 14.66
C ALA A 218 -6.24 12.51 16.19
N PRO A 219 -5.03 12.25 16.72
CA PRO A 219 -4.80 12.25 18.16
C PRO A 219 -4.98 13.63 18.80
N ASN A 220 -4.94 14.70 17.99
CA ASN A 220 -5.17 16.09 18.38
C ASN A 220 -5.37 16.98 17.15
N GLU A 221 -5.73 18.25 17.37
CA GLU A 221 -6.04 19.25 16.34
C GLU A 221 -4.87 19.61 15.39
N SER A 222 -3.63 19.24 15.71
CA SER A 222 -2.47 19.51 14.85
C SER A 222 -2.37 18.59 13.64
N ARG A 223 -3.19 17.51 13.60
CA ARG A 223 -3.29 16.58 12.47
C ARG A 223 -4.72 16.55 11.95
N LYS A 224 -4.87 16.30 10.65
CA LYS A 224 -6.18 16.11 10.04
C LYS A 224 -6.69 14.70 10.32
N ASP A 225 -8.00 14.55 10.45
CA ASP A 225 -8.63 13.24 10.50
C ASP A 225 -8.37 12.49 9.19
N TRP A 226 -8.26 11.17 9.25
CA TRP A 226 -8.03 10.33 8.06
C TRP A 226 -9.05 10.62 6.94
N ILE A 227 -10.32 10.82 7.29
CA ILE A 227 -11.36 11.10 6.29
C ILE A 227 -11.16 12.44 5.58
N ASP A 228 -10.59 13.44 6.27
CA ASP A 228 -10.32 14.75 5.69
C ASP A 228 -9.09 14.71 4.80
N GLU A 229 -8.09 13.89 5.14
CA GLU A 229 -6.94 13.61 4.27
C GLU A 229 -7.37 12.91 2.98
N ILE A 230 -8.21 11.88 3.09
CA ILE A 230 -8.75 11.17 1.92
C ILE A 230 -9.66 12.10 1.10
N ALA A 231 -10.52 12.90 1.74
CA ALA A 231 -11.35 13.87 1.02
C ALA A 231 -10.50 14.89 0.26
N ASN A 232 -9.43 15.38 0.89
CA ASN A 232 -8.49 16.26 0.23
C ASN A 232 -7.79 15.56 -0.94
N TRP A 233 -7.32 14.33 -0.76
CA TRP A 233 -6.70 13.55 -1.84
C TRP A 233 -7.67 13.34 -3.01
N VAL A 234 -8.88 12.82 -2.74
CA VAL A 234 -9.92 12.59 -3.76
C VAL A 234 -10.19 13.86 -4.54
N SER A 235 -10.41 14.99 -3.85
CA SER A 235 -10.73 16.27 -4.48
C SER A 235 -9.62 16.80 -5.39
N ASN A 236 -8.37 16.42 -5.15
CA ASN A 236 -7.20 16.85 -5.92
C ASN A 236 -6.75 15.83 -6.98
N THR A 237 -7.39 14.67 -7.06
CA THR A 237 -7.13 13.71 -8.15
C THR A 237 -7.78 14.17 -9.46
N ASN A 238 -7.30 13.64 -10.60
CA ASN A 238 -7.89 13.94 -11.91
C ASN A 238 -9.36 13.51 -11.96
N TYR A 239 -9.66 12.27 -11.52
CA TYR A 239 -11.02 11.76 -11.47
C TYR A 239 -11.91 12.62 -10.56
N GLY A 240 -11.44 12.98 -9.36
CA GLY A 240 -12.20 13.79 -8.42
C GLY A 240 -12.48 15.20 -8.94
N THR A 241 -11.50 15.83 -9.61
CA THR A 241 -11.68 17.14 -10.24
C THR A 241 -12.74 17.09 -11.34
N ASN A 242 -12.65 16.11 -12.25
CA ASN A 242 -13.56 15.95 -13.38
C ASN A 242 -15.00 15.62 -12.94
N HIS A 243 -15.15 14.91 -11.83
CA HIS A 243 -16.46 14.53 -11.26
C HIS A 243 -16.92 15.46 -10.13
N ARG A 244 -16.19 16.55 -9.87
CA ARG A 244 -16.49 17.55 -8.82
C ARG A 244 -16.68 16.92 -7.43
N LEU A 245 -15.86 15.93 -7.11
CA LEU A 245 -15.88 15.25 -5.82
C LEU A 245 -15.24 16.16 -4.76
N ALA A 246 -15.93 16.36 -3.64
CA ALA A 246 -15.45 17.18 -2.54
C ALA A 246 -15.98 16.68 -1.19
N GLY A 247 -15.19 16.87 -0.13
CA GLY A 247 -15.56 16.49 1.22
C GLY A 247 -15.87 15.00 1.37
N ARG A 248 -16.62 14.65 2.41
CA ARG A 248 -16.97 13.26 2.74
C ARG A 248 -17.83 12.59 1.65
N GLU A 249 -18.79 13.33 1.08
CA GLU A 249 -19.61 12.85 -0.04
C GLU A 249 -18.77 12.48 -1.25
N GLY A 250 -17.71 13.27 -1.54
CA GLY A 250 -16.73 12.93 -2.57
C GLY A 250 -16.03 11.61 -2.30
N VAL A 251 -15.64 11.35 -1.05
CA VAL A 251 -15.04 10.06 -0.64
C VAL A 251 -16.02 8.91 -0.84
N PHE A 252 -17.28 9.05 -0.42
CA PHE A 252 -18.29 8.01 -0.60
C PHE A 252 -18.52 7.69 -2.07
N SER A 253 -18.66 8.72 -2.90
CA SER A 253 -18.83 8.55 -4.34
C SER A 253 -17.62 7.84 -4.98
N PHE A 254 -16.40 8.27 -4.62
CA PHE A 254 -15.18 7.64 -5.09
C PHE A 254 -15.10 6.16 -4.66
N CYS A 255 -15.39 5.86 -3.39
CA CYS A 255 -15.36 4.49 -2.87
C CYS A 255 -16.47 3.60 -3.46
N LYS A 256 -17.63 4.14 -3.82
CA LYS A 256 -18.70 3.42 -4.52
C LYS A 256 -18.28 3.05 -5.95
N GLU A 257 -17.73 4.01 -6.69
CA GLU A 257 -17.18 3.74 -8.03
C GLU A 257 -16.04 2.73 -7.94
N ARG A 258 -15.20 2.87 -6.93
CA ARG A 258 -14.12 1.95 -6.67
C ARG A 258 -14.61 0.52 -6.41
N LEU A 259 -15.66 0.35 -5.61
CA LEU A 259 -16.30 -0.95 -5.39
C LEU A 259 -16.89 -1.54 -6.68
N ARG A 260 -17.47 -0.70 -7.55
CA ARG A 260 -17.94 -1.12 -8.88
C ARG A 260 -16.79 -1.70 -9.71
N ILE A 261 -15.65 -1.01 -9.75
CA ILE A 261 -14.44 -1.48 -10.47
C ILE A 261 -13.90 -2.76 -9.85
N ASP A 262 -13.75 -2.83 -8.52
CA ASP A 262 -13.30 -4.05 -7.83
C ASP A 262 -14.15 -5.27 -8.26
N LYS A 263 -15.48 -5.13 -8.26
CA LYS A 263 -16.42 -6.17 -8.70
C LYS A 263 -16.26 -6.55 -10.17
N ALA A 264 -15.95 -5.60 -11.03
CA ALA A 264 -15.64 -5.87 -12.43
C ALA A 264 -14.30 -6.63 -12.55
N MET A 265 -13.28 -6.24 -11.79
CA MET A 265 -11.97 -6.89 -11.83
C MET A 265 -12.04 -8.33 -11.34
N ILE A 266 -12.58 -8.58 -10.14
CA ILE A 266 -12.64 -9.93 -9.57
C ILE A 266 -13.49 -10.91 -10.40
N ARG A 267 -14.40 -10.40 -11.24
CA ARG A 267 -15.20 -11.23 -12.17
C ARG A 267 -14.42 -11.63 -13.42
N ASN A 268 -13.51 -10.77 -13.87
CA ASN A 268 -12.83 -10.92 -15.16
C ASN A 268 -11.36 -11.38 -15.03
N LEU A 269 -10.77 -11.32 -13.84
CA LEU A 269 -9.44 -11.86 -13.57
C LEU A 269 -9.48 -13.39 -13.51
N ASP A 270 -8.54 -14.04 -14.20
CA ASP A 270 -8.43 -15.51 -14.30
C ASP A 270 -7.71 -16.13 -13.08
N ILE A 271 -8.22 -15.86 -11.88
CA ILE A 271 -7.72 -16.44 -10.62
C ILE A 271 -8.87 -16.74 -9.65
N PRO A 272 -8.71 -17.69 -8.71
CA PRO A 272 -9.73 -17.98 -7.71
C PRO A 272 -10.04 -16.78 -6.82
N VAL A 273 -11.32 -16.52 -6.58
CA VAL A 273 -11.81 -15.46 -5.69
C VAL A 273 -12.72 -16.05 -4.62
N THR A 274 -12.43 -15.73 -3.36
CA THR A 274 -13.32 -15.99 -2.22
C THR A 274 -13.92 -14.67 -1.76
N LEU A 275 -15.25 -14.58 -1.78
CA LEU A 275 -15.99 -13.42 -1.28
C LEU A 275 -16.29 -13.60 0.22
N ILE A 276 -16.02 -12.56 1.01
CA ILE A 276 -16.42 -12.46 2.41
C ILE A 276 -17.33 -11.25 2.55
N ASN A 277 -18.60 -11.49 2.87
CA ASN A 277 -19.55 -10.42 3.18
C ASN A 277 -19.37 -9.97 4.62
N ARG A 278 -19.30 -8.66 4.85
CA ARG A 278 -19.19 -8.10 6.20
C ARG A 278 -20.17 -6.94 6.40
N ASP A 279 -20.96 -7.05 7.47
CA ASP A 279 -21.95 -6.06 7.92
C ASP A 279 -21.35 -4.87 8.68
#